data_AF-R7RRD7-F1
#
_entry.id   AF-R7RRD7-F1
#
_cell.length_a   1.000
_cell.length_b   1.000
_cell.length_c   1.000
_cell.angle_alpha   90.00
_cell.angle_beta   90.00
_cell.angle_gamma   90.00
#
_symmetry.space_group_name_H-M   'P 1'
#
loop_
_entity.id
_entity.type
_entity.pdbx_description
1 polymer ?
#
loop_
_entity_poly.entity_id
_entity_poly.type
_entity_poly.pdbx_seq_one_letter_code
_entity_poly.pdbx_strand_id
1 'polypeptide(L)'
;MVMARKKGNYVTSGNVAYKVQVNEKREVKKVQKTKQKQNRNIKAKVKVLQFIGMLFLFSVLTLSRFVVIYNMNSQLRDLKKQIVQIQKENENLQVELAKINNIKNIENVAVTKYNMINPKAEEVRFVDVKMLASTEEKKVTAYEIFQKIVGFIY
;
A
#
# COMPACT_ATOMS: atom_id res chain seq x y z
N MET A 1 -74.95 67.58 -64.66
CA MET A 1 -73.75 66.79 -64.31
C MET A 1 -73.14 66.25 -65.59
N VAL A 2 -71.88 66.59 -65.84
CA VAL A 2 -71.09 66.19 -67.02
C VAL A 2 -70.17 65.07 -66.59
N MET A 3 -70.08 63.98 -67.34
CA MET A 3 -68.81 63.22 -67.45
C MET A 3 -68.63 62.66 -68.87
N ALA A 4 -67.46 62.97 -69.41
CA ALA A 4 -67.01 62.76 -70.76
C ALA A 4 -66.35 61.39 -70.95
N ARG A 5 -66.50 60.87 -72.17
CA ARG A 5 -65.89 59.65 -72.73
C ARG A 5 -64.37 59.83 -72.91
N LYS A 6 -63.53 58.88 -72.48
CA LYS A 6 -62.12 58.85 -72.90
C LYS A 6 -61.61 57.44 -73.23
N LYS A 7 -60.98 57.38 -74.41
CA LYS A 7 -60.38 56.24 -75.11
C LYS A 7 -59.31 55.52 -74.26
N GLY A 8 -59.31 54.19 -74.32
CA GLY A 8 -58.28 53.35 -73.73
C GLY A 8 -56.95 53.49 -74.48
N ASN A 9 -55.92 53.92 -73.75
CA ASN A 9 -54.53 53.86 -74.17
C ASN A 9 -53.94 52.52 -73.73
N TYR A 10 -53.53 51.69 -74.68
CA TYR A 10 -52.67 50.54 -74.38
C TYR A 10 -51.27 51.06 -74.11
N VAL A 11 -50.85 51.02 -72.85
CA VAL A 11 -49.46 51.28 -72.47
C VAL A 11 -48.74 49.94 -72.45
N THR A 12 -47.98 49.65 -73.50
CA THR A 12 -46.99 48.59 -73.51
C THR A 12 -45.93 48.94 -72.46
N SER A 13 -45.95 48.25 -71.31
CA SER A 13 -44.91 48.38 -70.28
C SER A 13 -44.14 47.06 -70.20
N GLY A 14 -42.89 47.12 -70.65
CA GLY A 14 -41.92 46.03 -70.55
C GLY A 14 -41.46 45.79 -69.11
N ASN A 15 -40.98 44.56 -68.88
CA ASN A 15 -40.29 44.03 -67.71
C ASN A 15 -41.01 44.14 -66.34
N VAL A 16 -42.03 43.29 -66.15
CA VAL A 16 -42.43 42.79 -64.83
C VAL A 16 -41.56 41.59 -64.40
N ALA A 17 -40.27 41.85 -64.16
CA ALA A 17 -39.44 40.87 -63.47
C ALA A 17 -39.71 40.96 -61.95
N TYR A 18 -40.41 39.98 -61.39
CA TYR A 18 -40.57 39.85 -59.94
C TYR A 18 -39.20 39.67 -59.28
N LYS A 19 -38.87 40.50 -58.29
CA LYS A 19 -37.68 40.34 -57.46
C LYS A 19 -37.81 39.04 -56.67
N VAL A 20 -36.96 38.05 -56.96
CA VAL A 20 -36.88 36.81 -56.19
C VAL A 20 -36.44 37.16 -54.77
N GLN A 21 -37.33 37.01 -53.80
CA GLN A 21 -36.95 37.08 -52.39
C GLN A 21 -36.14 35.82 -52.05
N VAL A 22 -34.81 35.99 -51.99
CA VAL A 22 -33.93 34.93 -51.51
C VAL A 22 -34.31 34.64 -50.06
N ASN A 23 -34.80 33.43 -49.82
CA ASN A 23 -35.28 32.97 -48.52
C ASN A 23 -34.09 32.69 -47.59
N GLU A 24 -33.42 33.74 -47.12
CA GLU A 24 -32.21 33.71 -46.29
C GLU A 24 -32.40 32.88 -45.00
N LYS A 25 -33.64 32.77 -44.52
CA LYS A 25 -34.03 31.96 -43.36
C LYS A 25 -33.82 30.45 -43.54
N ARG A 26 -33.73 29.92 -44.76
CA ARG A 26 -33.48 28.48 -45.00
C ARG A 26 -32.01 28.09 -44.88
N GLU A 27 -31.08 28.99 -45.18
CA GLU A 27 -29.64 28.68 -45.11
C GLU A 27 -29.12 28.76 -43.67
N VAL A 28 -29.53 29.79 -42.91
CA VAL A 28 -29.12 29.95 -41.51
C VAL A 28 -29.54 28.75 -40.65
N LYS A 29 -30.74 28.19 -40.87
CA LYS A 29 -31.20 26.99 -40.15
C LYS A 29 -30.45 25.71 -40.54
N LYS A 30 -29.95 25.58 -41.77
CA LYS A 30 -29.15 24.43 -42.20
C LYS A 30 -27.76 24.45 -41.56
N VAL A 31 -27.11 25.62 -41.51
CA VAL A 31 -25.77 25.79 -40.90
C VAL A 31 -25.77 25.56 -39.39
N GLN A 32 -26.83 26.01 -38.68
CA GLN A 32 -26.94 25.75 -37.24
C GLN A 32 -27.17 24.26 -36.92
N LYS A 33 -27.96 23.55 -37.74
CA LYS A 33 -28.21 22.11 -37.56
C LYS A 33 -26.95 21.27 -37.80
N THR A 34 -26.09 21.62 -38.76
CA THR A 34 -24.83 20.90 -39.00
C THR A 34 -23.81 21.12 -37.88
N LYS A 35 -23.66 22.34 -37.36
CA LYS A 35 -22.80 22.63 -36.19
C LYS A 35 -23.26 21.88 -34.93
N GLN A 36 -24.58 21.78 -34.69
CA GLN A 36 -25.12 21.01 -33.57
C GLN A 36 -24.87 19.50 -33.72
N LYS A 37 -24.95 18.95 -34.94
CA LYS A 37 -24.67 17.53 -35.23
C LYS A 37 -23.18 17.20 -35.01
N GLN A 38 -22.26 18.06 -35.46
CA GLN A 38 -20.83 17.90 -35.22
C GLN A 38 -20.48 17.93 -33.72
N ASN A 39 -21.04 18.87 -32.96
CA ASN A 39 -20.82 18.94 -31.52
C ASN A 39 -21.38 17.72 -30.76
N ARG A 40 -22.50 17.12 -31.20
CA ARG A 40 -23.02 15.88 -30.61
C ARG A 40 -22.07 14.70 -30.83
N ASN A 41 -21.47 14.60 -32.02
CA ASN A 41 -20.51 13.54 -32.34
C ASN A 41 -19.22 13.66 -31.51
N ILE A 42 -18.74 14.88 -31.29
CA ILE A 42 -17.56 15.13 -30.43
C ILE A 42 -17.86 14.76 -28.98
N LYS A 43 -19.02 15.18 -28.45
CA LYS A 43 -19.44 14.84 -27.08
C LYS A 43 -19.56 13.33 -26.85
N ALA A 44 -20.05 12.59 -27.84
CA ALA A 44 -20.12 11.13 -27.78
C ALA A 44 -18.72 10.49 -27.74
N LYS A 45 -17.79 10.96 -28.58
CA LYS A 45 -16.40 10.48 -28.58
C LYS A 45 -15.68 10.75 -27.25
N VAL A 46 -15.89 11.93 -26.66
CA VAL A 46 -15.31 12.28 -25.35
C VAL A 46 -15.87 11.39 -24.24
N LYS A 47 -17.18 11.09 -24.24
CA LYS A 47 -17.76 10.15 -23.27
C LYS A 47 -17.15 8.74 -23.37
N VAL A 48 -16.95 8.23 -24.58
CA VAL A 48 -16.31 6.93 -24.79
C VAL A 48 -14.86 6.95 -24.26
N LEU A 49 -14.11 8.02 -24.55
CA LEU A 49 -12.74 8.18 -24.06
C LEU A 49 -12.67 8.27 -22.53
N GLN A 50 -13.62 8.97 -21.90
CA GLN A 50 -13.74 9.02 -20.44
C GLN A 50 -14.03 7.64 -19.85
N PHE A 51 -14.90 6.86 -20.47
CA PHE A 51 -15.23 5.51 -20.00
C PHE A 51 -14.03 4.56 -20.08
N ILE A 52 -13.28 4.62 -21.19
CA ILE A 52 -12.03 3.87 -21.37
C ILE A 52 -10.99 4.30 -20.33
N GLY A 53 -10.84 5.60 -20.09
CA GLY A 53 -9.96 6.12 -19.05
C GLY A 53 -10.36 5.64 -17.65
N MET A 54 -11.65 5.62 -17.33
CA MET A 54 -12.16 5.14 -16.06
C MET A 54 -11.90 3.65 -15.86
N LEU A 55 -12.10 2.84 -16.90
CA LEU A 55 -11.76 1.40 -16.90
C LEU A 55 -10.26 1.18 -16.70
N PHE A 56 -9.42 1.97 -17.36
CA PHE A 56 -7.98 1.90 -17.21
C PHE A 56 -7.55 2.24 -15.78
N LEU A 57 -8.05 3.35 -15.22
CA LEU A 57 -7.78 3.72 -13.82
C LEU A 57 -8.22 2.62 -12.85
N PHE A 58 -9.40 2.04 -13.06
CA PHE A 58 -9.90 0.95 -12.22
C PHE A 58 -8.99 -0.28 -12.31
N SER A 59 -8.50 -0.60 -13.51
CA SER A 59 -7.59 -1.72 -13.74
C SER A 59 -6.25 -1.52 -13.02
N VAL A 60 -5.66 -0.34 -13.15
CA VAL A 60 -4.39 0.03 -12.46
C VAL A 60 -4.58 0.03 -10.95
N LEU A 61 -5.69 0.57 -10.44
CA LEU A 61 -6.00 0.56 -9.01
C LEU A 61 -6.09 -0.88 -8.49
N THR A 62 -6.79 -1.75 -9.21
CA THR A 62 -6.94 -3.16 -8.82
C THR A 62 -5.59 -3.87 -8.84
N LEU A 63 -4.78 -3.67 -9.89
CA LEU A 63 -3.46 -4.26 -10.02
C LEU A 63 -2.51 -3.78 -8.89
N SER A 64 -2.54 -2.51 -8.53
CA SER A 64 -1.70 -1.98 -7.44
C SER A 64 -2.00 -2.66 -6.10
N ARG A 65 -3.27 -2.95 -5.81
CA ARG A 65 -3.67 -3.73 -4.62
C ARG A 65 -3.10 -5.15 -4.67
N PHE A 66 -3.17 -5.81 -5.83
CA PHE A 66 -2.57 -7.14 -5.99
C PHE A 66 -1.06 -7.14 -5.77
N VAL A 67 -0.34 -6.12 -6.27
CA VAL A 67 1.10 -5.98 -6.05
C VAL A 67 1.43 -5.86 -4.55
N VAL A 68 0.66 -5.04 -3.82
CA VAL A 68 0.83 -4.90 -2.36
C VAL A 68 0.62 -6.24 -1.65
N ILE A 69 -0.46 -6.96 -1.98
CA ILE A 69 -0.76 -8.27 -1.41
C ILE A 69 0.37 -9.27 -1.71
N TYR A 70 0.88 -9.27 -2.94
CA TYR A 70 1.96 -10.17 -3.34
C TYR A 70 3.25 -9.89 -2.56
N ASN A 71 3.61 -8.61 -2.42
CA ASN A 71 4.77 -8.20 -1.63
C ASN A 71 4.63 -8.60 -0.15
N MET A 72 3.46 -8.36 0.45
CA MET A 72 3.16 -8.80 1.81
C MET A 72 3.27 -10.32 1.96
N ASN A 73 2.73 -11.08 1.00
CA ASN A 73 2.87 -12.54 1.00
C ASN A 73 4.32 -12.99 0.87
N SER A 74 5.14 -12.28 0.08
CA SER A 74 6.56 -12.60 -0.03
C SER A 74 7.30 -12.35 1.27
N GLN A 75 7.10 -11.17 1.87
CA GLN A 75 7.68 -10.84 3.17
C GLN A 75 7.25 -11.85 4.23
N LEU A 76 5.98 -12.26 4.23
CA LEU A 76 5.46 -13.25 5.17
C LEU A 76 6.11 -14.63 4.99
N ARG A 77 6.35 -15.06 3.74
CA ARG A 77 7.10 -16.29 3.46
C ARG A 77 8.54 -16.21 3.94
N ASP A 78 9.20 -15.07 3.72
CA ASP A 78 10.59 -14.88 4.12
C ASP A 78 10.74 -14.82 5.64
N LEU A 79 9.83 -14.12 6.34
CA LEU A 79 9.73 -14.12 7.80
C LEU A 79 9.51 -15.54 8.34
N LYS A 80 8.60 -16.31 7.72
CA LYS A 80 8.36 -17.70 8.13
C LYS A 80 9.62 -18.56 7.96
N LYS A 81 10.37 -18.38 6.86
CA LYS A 81 11.64 -19.09 6.66
C LYS A 81 12.66 -18.71 7.74
N GLN A 82 12.78 -17.43 8.08
CA GLN A 82 13.68 -16.97 9.14
C GLN A 82 13.31 -17.58 10.49
N ILE A 83 12.02 -17.63 10.85
CA ILE A 83 11.56 -18.28 12.08
C ILE A 83 11.98 -19.75 12.12
N VAL A 84 11.73 -20.49 11.03
CA VAL A 84 12.09 -21.91 10.95
C VAL A 84 13.61 -22.09 11.06
N GLN A 85 14.39 -21.21 10.43
CA GLN A 85 15.85 -21.25 10.52
C GLN A 85 16.32 -21.01 11.96
N ILE A 86 15.83 -19.96 12.62
CA ILE A 86 16.18 -19.63 14.01
C ILE A 86 15.78 -20.78 14.94
N GLN A 87 14.61 -21.38 14.74
CA GLN A 87 14.16 -22.50 15.55
C GLN A 87 15.06 -23.73 15.38
N LYS A 88 15.47 -24.02 14.15
CA LYS A 88 16.43 -25.09 13.86
C LYS A 88 17.80 -24.82 14.47
N GLU A 89 18.26 -23.57 14.42
CA GLU A 89 19.52 -23.16 15.07
C GLU A 89 19.44 -23.32 16.59
N ASN A 90 18.32 -22.94 17.21
CA ASN A 90 18.09 -23.11 18.64
C ASN A 90 18.03 -24.60 19.03
N GLU A 91 17.31 -25.42 18.28
CA GLU A 91 17.30 -26.88 18.49
C GLU A 91 18.71 -27.48 18.37
N ASN A 92 19.50 -27.06 17.37
CA ASN A 92 20.87 -27.53 17.23
C ASN A 92 21.75 -27.12 18.43
N LEU A 93 21.64 -25.87 18.88
CA LEU A 93 22.34 -25.39 20.07
C LEU A 93 21.93 -26.17 21.33
N GLN A 94 20.65 -26.48 21.50
CA GLN A 94 20.18 -27.31 22.62
C GLN A 94 20.77 -28.72 22.56
N VAL A 95 20.86 -29.32 21.36
CA VAL A 95 21.50 -30.63 21.17
C VAL A 95 23.00 -30.54 21.49
N GLU A 96 23.69 -29.49 21.07
CA GLU A 96 25.11 -29.27 21.40
C GLU A 96 25.33 -29.09 22.91
N LEU A 97 24.48 -28.29 23.57
CA LEU A 97 24.50 -28.15 25.02
C LEU A 97 24.24 -29.48 25.72
N ALA A 98 23.28 -30.28 25.26
CA ALA A 98 23.02 -31.60 25.82
C ALA A 98 24.22 -32.55 25.63
N LYS A 99 24.96 -32.45 24.53
CA LYS A 99 26.21 -33.20 24.33
C LYS A 99 27.29 -32.78 25.34
N ILE A 100 27.46 -31.48 25.59
CA ILE A 100 28.48 -30.97 26.52
C ILE A 100 28.08 -31.26 27.97
N ASN A 101 26.80 -31.05 28.30
CA ASN A 101 26.22 -31.27 29.63
C ASN A 101 25.98 -32.76 29.94
N ASN A 102 26.39 -33.65 29.04
CA ASN A 102 26.47 -35.07 29.35
C ASN A 102 27.61 -35.27 30.36
N ILE A 103 27.25 -35.66 31.58
CA ILE A 103 28.18 -35.96 32.68
C ILE A 103 29.37 -36.82 32.22
N LYS A 104 29.16 -37.74 31.27
CA LYS A 104 30.23 -38.58 30.70
C LYS A 104 31.28 -37.78 29.93
N ASN A 105 30.88 -36.73 29.21
CA ASN A 105 31.83 -35.85 28.51
C ASN A 105 32.59 -34.96 29.49
N ILE A 106 31.92 -34.45 30.52
CA ILE A 106 32.56 -33.67 31.58
C ILE A 106 33.60 -34.55 32.31
N GLU A 107 33.22 -35.77 32.68
CA GLU A 107 34.11 -36.75 33.30
C GLU A 107 35.29 -37.09 32.38
N ASN A 108 35.04 -37.38 31.11
CA ASN A 108 36.10 -37.66 30.14
C ASN A 108 37.08 -36.49 30.02
N VAL A 109 36.62 -35.24 29.91
CA VAL A 109 37.50 -34.07 29.84
C VAL A 109 38.27 -33.87 31.15
N ALA A 110 37.62 -34.04 32.30
CA ALA A 110 38.24 -33.95 33.61
C ALA A 110 39.38 -34.96 33.77
N VAL A 111 39.14 -36.23 33.40
CA VAL A 111 40.14 -37.29 33.53
C VAL A 111 41.24 -37.16 32.46
N THR A 112 40.90 -36.90 31.21
CA THR A 112 41.87 -36.92 30.09
C THR A 112 42.68 -35.63 29.94
N LYS A 113 42.06 -34.46 30.14
CA LYS A 113 42.69 -33.16 29.92
C LYS A 113 43.26 -32.57 31.20
N TYR A 114 42.58 -32.78 32.33
CA TYR A 114 42.95 -32.20 33.62
C TYR A 114 43.55 -33.24 34.59
N ASN A 115 43.73 -34.49 34.15
CA ASN A 115 44.24 -35.59 34.98
C ASN A 115 43.48 -35.73 36.32
N MET A 116 42.20 -35.38 36.35
CA MET A 116 41.38 -35.57 37.54
C MET A 116 41.14 -37.06 37.78
N ILE A 117 41.24 -37.49 39.03
CA ILE A 117 41.01 -38.88 39.43
C ILE A 117 39.66 -38.93 40.15
N ASN A 118 38.83 -39.91 39.79
CA ASN A 118 37.54 -40.09 40.43
C ASN A 118 37.77 -40.62 41.87
N PRO A 119 37.35 -39.90 42.93
CA PRO A 119 37.64 -40.27 44.31
C PRO A 119 36.92 -41.57 44.70
N LYS A 120 37.52 -42.35 45.59
CA LYS A 120 36.87 -43.55 46.14
C LYS A 120 35.81 -43.15 47.16
N ALA A 121 34.78 -43.98 47.34
CA ALA A 121 33.69 -43.71 48.27
C ALA A 121 34.16 -43.41 49.71
N GLU A 122 35.30 -43.98 50.10
CA GLU A 122 35.95 -43.81 51.41
C GLU A 122 36.58 -42.42 51.61
N GLU A 123 36.88 -41.70 50.52
CA GLU A 123 37.59 -40.42 50.51
C GLU A 123 36.64 -39.20 50.48
N VAL A 124 35.34 -39.43 50.30
CA VAL A 124 34.32 -38.37 50.21
C VAL A 124 33.95 -37.87 51.61
N ARG A 125 34.16 -36.57 51.86
CA ARG A 125 33.76 -35.88 53.10
C ARG A 125 32.66 -34.88 52.78
N PHE A 126 31.51 -35.01 53.43
CA PHE A 126 30.44 -34.02 53.34
C PHE A 126 30.73 -32.87 54.31
N VAL A 127 30.81 -31.66 53.78
CA VAL A 127 30.96 -30.43 54.57
C VAL A 127 29.70 -29.62 54.42
N ASP A 128 29.10 -29.23 55.54
CA ASP A 128 27.89 -28.44 55.56
C ASP A 128 28.25 -26.97 55.30
N VAL A 129 28.08 -26.52 54.05
CA VAL A 129 28.44 -25.17 53.64
C VAL A 129 27.28 -24.25 53.95
N LYS A 130 27.37 -23.52 55.06
CA LYS A 130 26.46 -22.41 55.35
C LYS A 130 26.72 -21.33 54.29
N MET A 131 25.85 -21.21 53.29
CA MET A 131 25.91 -20.14 52.31
C MET A 131 25.97 -18.81 53.06
N LEU A 132 27.13 -18.14 53.01
CA LEU A 132 27.22 -16.74 53.41
C LEU A 132 26.28 -16.01 52.45
N ALA A 133 25.20 -15.49 53.00
CA ALA A 133 24.09 -14.90 52.28
C ALA A 133 24.62 -14.09 51.09
N SER A 134 24.27 -14.53 49.89
CA SER A 134 24.41 -13.74 48.68
C SER A 134 23.83 -12.37 48.98
N THR A 135 24.66 -11.33 48.87
CA THR A 135 24.23 -9.93 48.96
C THR A 135 22.97 -9.78 48.12
N GLU A 136 21.83 -9.59 48.78
CA GLU A 136 20.58 -9.30 48.09
C GLU A 136 20.81 -8.06 47.23
N GLU A 137 20.76 -8.21 45.92
CA GLU A 137 20.65 -7.08 45.02
C GLU A 137 19.35 -6.35 45.35
N LYS A 138 19.47 -5.29 46.17
CA LYS A 138 18.36 -4.38 46.44
C LYS A 138 17.85 -3.86 45.10
N LYS A 139 16.65 -4.29 44.70
CA LYS A 139 15.96 -3.74 43.55
C LYS A 139 15.60 -2.28 43.86
N VAL A 140 16.39 -1.36 43.35
CA VAL A 140 16.11 0.07 43.41
C VAL A 140 14.75 0.30 42.74
N THR A 141 13.79 0.80 43.50
CA THR A 141 12.43 1.03 43.02
C THR A 141 12.40 2.38 42.31
N ALA A 142 11.62 2.51 41.23
CA ALA A 142 11.54 3.73 40.42
C ALA A 142 11.26 5.02 41.24
N TYR A 143 10.61 4.88 42.38
CA TYR A 143 10.37 5.95 43.35
C TYR A 143 11.67 6.55 43.94
N GLU A 144 12.67 5.74 44.27
CA GLU A 144 13.95 6.22 44.82
C GLU A 144 14.75 6.99 43.76
N ILE A 145 14.68 6.54 42.50
CA ILE A 145 15.31 7.23 41.37
C ILE A 145 14.64 8.59 41.15
N PHE A 146 13.30 8.63 41.22
CA PHE A 146 12.53 9.86 41.09
C PHE A 146 12.84 10.86 42.22
N GLN A 147 12.90 10.39 43.47
CA GLN A 147 13.28 11.25 44.61
C GLN A 147 14.68 11.83 44.46
N LYS A 148 15.65 11.03 43.99
CA LYS A 148 17.02 11.50 43.77
C LYS A 148 17.11 12.56 42.67
N ILE A 149 16.27 12.48 41.64
CA ILE A 149 16.21 13.46 40.55
C ILE A 149 15.52 14.75 41.02
N VAL A 150 14.40 14.64 41.73
CA VAL A 150 13.66 15.80 42.25
C VAL A 150 14.50 16.57 43.28
N GLY A 151 15.21 15.87 44.16
CA GLY A 151 16.12 16.48 45.13
C GLY A 151 17.40 17.09 44.55
N PHE A 152 17.64 16.97 43.24
CA PHE A 152 18.74 17.64 42.55
C PHE A 152 18.30 18.95 41.88
N ILE A 153 16.99 19.16 41.73
CA ILE A 153 16.39 20.33 41.07
C ILE A 153 15.95 21.40 42.08
N TYR A 154 15.90 21.06 43.38
CA TYR A 154 15.62 21.97 44.49
C TYR A 154 16.81 22.03 45.42
#